data_AF-V2K9D1-F1
#
_entry.id   AF-V2K9D1-F1
#
_cell.length_a   1.000
_cell.length_b   1.000
_cell.length_c   1.000
_cell.angle_alpha   90.00
_cell.angle_beta   90.00
_cell.angle_gamma   90.00
#
_symmetry.space_group_name_H-M   'P 1'
#
loop_
_entity.id
_entity.type
_entity.pdbx_description
1 polymer ?
#
loop_
_entity_poly.entity_id
_entity_poly.type
_entity_poly.pdbx_seq_one_letter_code
_entity_poly.pdbx_strand_id
1 'polypeptide(L)' 'MRKLPKPSNKTPKFSPKFSLFTLLVLLSVAALTVFVWLSDGLTPRDSVAGGADPALRQYIIQYSR' A
#
# COMPACT_ATOMS: atom_id res chain seq x y z
N MET A 1 -43.62 47.12 -12.95
CA MET A 1 -43.40 45.67 -12.72
C MET A 1 -41.91 45.44 -12.40
N ARG A 2 -41.56 45.13 -11.13
CA ARG A 2 -40.17 44.84 -10.74
C ARG A 2 -39.83 43.39 -11.10
N LYS A 3 -38.76 43.17 -11.87
CA LYS A 3 -38.28 41.83 -12.22
C LYS A 3 -37.61 41.20 -10.98
N LEU A 4 -38.07 40.02 -10.57
CA LEU A 4 -37.39 39.23 -9.54
C LEU A 4 -36.02 38.75 -10.05
N PRO A 5 -34.95 38.83 -9.24
CA PRO A 5 -33.67 38.23 -9.59
C PRO A 5 -33.79 36.70 -9.59
N LYS A 6 -33.34 36.09 -10.70
CA LYS A 6 -33.36 34.64 -10.91
C LYS A 6 -32.32 33.98 -9.98
N PRO A 7 -32.65 32.98 -9.16
CA PRO A 7 -31.68 32.31 -8.31
C PRO A 7 -30.69 31.54 -9.19
N SER A 8 -29.44 32.00 -9.24
CA SER A 8 -28.34 31.32 -9.93
C SER A 8 -27.90 30.13 -9.09
N ASN A 9 -28.55 28.99 -9.30
CA ASN A 9 -28.12 27.70 -8.75
C ASN A 9 -26.89 27.22 -9.54
N LYS A 10 -25.72 27.75 -9.20
CA LYS A 10 -24.43 27.19 -9.63
C LYS A 10 -24.17 25.96 -8.78
N THR A 11 -24.59 24.80 -9.25
CA THR A 11 -24.11 23.52 -8.72
C THR A 11 -22.59 23.49 -8.83
N PRO A 12 -21.86 23.17 -7.74
CA PRO A 12 -20.43 23.00 -7.83
C PRO A 12 -20.17 21.78 -8.71
N LYS A 13 -19.70 22.02 -9.94
CA LYS A 13 -19.11 20.96 -10.76
C LYS A 13 -17.83 20.50 -10.06
N PHE A 14 -17.96 19.57 -9.12
CA PHE A 14 -16.88 18.70 -8.68
C PHE A 14 -16.46 17.90 -9.91
N SER A 15 -15.57 18.49 -10.71
CA SER A 15 -14.82 17.79 -11.72
C SER A 15 -13.63 17.21 -10.98
N PRO A 16 -13.59 15.90 -10.70
CA PRO A 16 -12.40 15.30 -10.14
C PRO A 16 -11.35 15.32 -11.26
N LYS A 17 -10.55 16.39 -11.29
CA LYS A 17 -9.41 16.50 -12.19
C LYS A 17 -8.31 15.59 -11.64
N PHE A 18 -8.53 14.28 -11.71
CA PHE A 18 -7.46 13.31 -11.51
C PHE A 18 -6.49 13.53 -12.67
N SER A 19 -5.33 14.10 -12.34
CA SER A 19 -4.24 14.27 -13.29
C SER A 19 -3.82 12.88 -13.79
N LEU A 20 -3.56 12.76 -15.10
CA LEU A 20 -3.02 11.53 -15.69
C LEU A 20 -1.76 11.06 -14.93
N PHE A 21 -0.96 12.02 -14.45
CA PHE A 21 0.18 11.76 -13.59
C PHE A 21 -0.21 11.04 -12.29
N THR A 22 -1.26 11.48 -11.61
CA THR A 22 -1.77 10.85 -10.40
C THR A 22 -2.26 9.43 -10.68
N LEU A 23 -2.91 9.20 -11.83
CA LEU A 23 -3.33 7.86 -12.25
C LEU A 23 -2.14 6.93 -12.46
N LEU A 24 -1.08 7.40 -13.13
CA LEU A 24 0.14 6.63 -13.38
C LEU A 24 0.86 6.27 -12.07
N VAL A 25 0.96 7.22 -11.14
CA VAL A 25 1.54 6.97 -9.81
C VAL A 25 0.72 5.93 -9.06
N LEU A 26 -0.59 6.04 -9.06
CA LEU A 26 -1.47 5.09 -8.38
C LEU A 26 -1.31 3.66 -8.95
N LEU A 27 -1.23 3.55 -10.28
CA LEU A 27 -1.04 2.29 -10.97
C LEU A 27 0.33 1.67 -10.65
N SER A 28 1.37 2.49 -10.59
CA SER A 28 2.73 2.07 -10.24
C SER A 28 2.81 1.55 -8.80
N VAL A 29 2.21 2.26 -7.85
CA VAL A 29 2.16 1.84 -6.44
C VAL A 29 1.37 0.54 -6.27
N ALA A 30 0.23 0.42 -6.96
CA ALA A 30 -0.56 -0.82 -6.95
C ALA A 30 0.23 -2.00 -7.50
N ALA A 31 0.91 -1.84 -8.64
CA ALA A 31 1.74 -2.87 -9.24
C ALA A 31 2.91 -3.28 -8.31
N LEU A 32 3.57 -2.31 -7.69
CA LEU A 32 4.66 -2.56 -6.73
C LEU A 32 4.15 -3.36 -5.53
N THR A 33 2.97 -3.00 -5.01
CA THR A 33 2.36 -3.68 -3.85
C THR A 33 2.03 -5.13 -4.17
N VAL A 34 1.44 -5.39 -5.34
CA VAL A 34 1.14 -6.75 -5.81
C VAL A 34 2.42 -7.55 -6.02
N PHE A 35 3.46 -6.93 -6.59
CA PHE A 35 4.76 -7.57 -6.79
C PHE A 35 5.42 -7.97 -5.46
N VAL A 36 5.41 -7.08 -4.46
CA VAL A 36 5.94 -7.37 -3.12
C VAL A 36 5.14 -8.49 -2.46
N TRP A 37 3.81 -8.47 -2.57
CA TRP A 37 2.96 -9.50 -1.99
C TRP A 37 3.17 -10.88 -2.63
N LEU A 38 3.29 -10.93 -3.97
CA LEU A 38 3.67 -12.15 -4.69
C LEU A 38 5.06 -12.63 -4.30
N SER A 39 6.01 -11.70 -4.15
CA SER A 39 7.36 -12.03 -3.72
C SER A 39 7.39 -12.59 -2.30
N ASP A 40 6.62 -12.01 -1.36
CA ASP A 40 6.49 -12.50 0.02
C ASP A 40 5.84 -13.89 0.08
N GLY A 41 4.91 -14.18 -0.84
CA GLY A 41 4.33 -15.52 -0.99
C GLY A 41 5.27 -16.55 -1.61
N LEU A 42 6.27 -16.12 -2.38
CA LEU A 42 7.27 -16.98 -3.04
C LEU A 42 8.56 -17.13 -2.25
N THR A 43 8.94 -16.12 -1.46
CA THR A 43 10.02 -16.24 -0.49
C THR A 43 9.54 -17.14 0.63
N PRO A 44 10.19 -18.29 0.87
CA PRO A 44 9.90 -19.09 2.04
C PRO A 44 10.06 -18.19 3.27
N ARG A 45 9.01 -18.11 4.09
CA ARG A 45 9.00 -17.41 5.39
C ARG A 45 10.07 -17.92 6.36
N ASP A 46 10.84 -18.93 5.96
CA ASP A 46 12.02 -19.45 6.66
C ASP A 46 13.21 -18.48 6.64
N SER A 47 13.12 -17.36 5.90
CA SER A 47 14.16 -16.31 5.90
C SER A 47 14.05 -15.33 7.07
N VAL A 48 13.13 -15.53 8.01
CA VAL A 48 13.15 -14.77 9.26
C VAL A 48 14.44 -15.14 9.98
N ALA A 49 15.37 -14.19 10.07
CA ALA A 49 16.58 -14.22 10.88
C ALA A 49 16.34 -14.40 12.40
N GLY A 50 15.15 -14.85 12.80
CA GLY A 50 14.75 -15.30 14.13
C GLY A 50 14.24 -16.74 14.16
N GLY A 51 14.29 -17.49 13.05
CA GLY A 51 13.96 -18.91 12.95
C GLY A 51 15.19 -19.82 13.11
N ALA A 52 16.21 -19.41 13.89
CA ALA A 52 17.26 -20.34 14.27
C ALA A 52 16.59 -21.58 14.88
N ASP A 53 16.79 -22.71 14.21
CA ASP A 53 16.33 -24.05 14.58
C ASP A 53 16.36 -24.23 16.11
N PRO A 54 15.28 -24.68 16.77
CA PRO A 54 15.26 -24.83 18.22
C PRO A 54 16.45 -25.67 18.74
N ALA A 55 16.95 -26.63 17.96
CA ALA A 55 18.13 -27.39 18.32
C ALA A 55 19.42 -26.56 18.24
N LEU A 56 19.59 -25.70 17.22
CA LEU A 56 20.70 -24.75 17.14
C LEU A 56 20.67 -23.74 18.31
N ARG A 57 19.47 -23.25 18.69
CA ARG A 57 19.31 -22.39 19.87
C ARG A 57 19.74 -23.09 21.16
N GLN A 58 19.33 -24.34 21.35
CA GLN A 58 19.74 -25.14 22.51
C GLN A 58 21.23 -25.45 22.49
N TYR A 59 21.80 -25.77 21.34
CA TYR A 59 23.24 -25.98 21.17
C TYR A 59 24.03 -24.73 21.58
N ILE A 60 23.67 -23.55 21.04
CA ILE A 60 24.34 -22.30 21.43
C ILE A 60 24.22 -22.06 22.94
N ILE A 61 23.04 -22.23 23.53
CA ILE A 61 22.83 -22.05 24.98
C ILE A 61 23.65 -23.06 25.81
N GLN A 62 23.76 -24.31 25.36
CA GLN A 62 24.46 -25.37 26.10
C GLN A 62 25.99 -25.18 26.09
N TYR A 63 26.56 -24.66 25.01
CA TYR A 63 28.01 -24.50 24.83
C TYR A 63 28.53 -23.07 25.04
N SER A 64 27.65 -22.10 25.34
CA SER A 64 28.03 -20.71 25.67
C SER A 64 28.15 -20.41 27.17
N ARG A 65 27.94 -21.42 28.02
CA ARG A 65 28.28 -21.40 29.45
C ARG A 65 29.64 -22.03 29.68
#